data_AF-A0A7R9HPM6-F1
#
_entry.id   AF-A0A7R9HPM6-F1
#
_cell.length_a   1.000
_cell.length_b   1.000
_cell.length_c   1.000
_cell.angle_alpha   90.00
_cell.angle_beta   90.00
_cell.angle_gamma   90.00
#
_symmetry.space_group_name_H-M   'P 1'
#
loop_
_entity.id
_entity.type
_entity.pdbx_description
1 polymer ?
#
loop_
_entity_poly.entity_id
_entity_poly.type
_entity_poly.pdbx_seq_one_letter_code
_entity_poly.pdbx_strand_id
1 'polypeptide(L)'
;MTPYLFEAVEKLLRYLMNRCVKPDLMKCTGPKLLSIDTKKSENLILSKNIDIGFATKRLLGETAITVTERQKLEFIHECRSMLTTMIAKLQEKSPLKQKAVRGLSSLDPCVIQHSPQLAQKRFSFLLEELNHANIINDVLAENAKKEYLHFCNLKKSELQEIFRPCDQFSDEVGLDTIYGSFLIGEANYKHLWEVIKICLVLSHGNATVEGGFSVNKSLLVENMHEKTVIAQRHIHDEIQEAGGIKNIHISKKMLDYVRGARKRYHEYLEMKKQEKSEKDKKKAEKRKLDIQVKDLEGERKKLMMATEEKREAIDVELQELKKKQASLY
;
A
#
# COMPACT_ATOMS: atom_id res chain seq x y z
N MET A 1 -11.10 6.57 -5.27
CA MET A 1 -10.34 5.67 -6.16
C MET A 1 -9.14 6.39 -6.76
N THR A 2 -8.02 5.68 -6.99
CA THR A 2 -6.74 6.25 -7.43
C THR A 2 -6.77 7.02 -8.77
N PRO A 3 -7.61 6.70 -9.78
CA PRO A 3 -7.69 7.48 -11.02
C PRO A 3 -7.98 8.97 -10.81
N TYR A 4 -8.76 9.33 -9.78
CA TYR A 4 -9.09 10.73 -9.47
C TYR A 4 -8.03 11.46 -8.62
N LEU A 5 -7.02 10.74 -8.12
CA LEU A 5 -6.08 11.27 -7.14
C LEU A 5 -5.28 12.45 -7.70
N PHE A 6 -4.89 12.37 -8.97
CA PHE A 6 -4.11 13.43 -9.61
C PHE A 6 -4.92 14.74 -9.65
N GLU A 7 -6.14 14.71 -10.20
CA GLU A 7 -7.02 15.86 -10.34
C GLU A 7 -7.44 16.41 -8.97
N ALA A 8 -7.74 15.55 -8.00
CA ALA A 8 -8.12 15.95 -6.66
C ALA A 8 -6.99 16.70 -5.94
N VAL A 9 -5.76 16.18 -6.00
CA VAL A 9 -4.59 16.82 -5.36
C VAL A 9 -4.21 18.10 -6.11
N GLU A 10 -4.29 18.11 -7.44
CA GLU A 10 -4.06 19.34 -8.22
C GLU A 10 -5.06 20.43 -7.84
N LYS A 11 -6.36 20.09 -7.78
CA LYS A 11 -7.43 21.02 -7.39
C LYS A 11 -7.23 21.56 -5.97
N LEU A 12 -6.91 20.70 -5.01
CA LEU A 12 -6.62 21.10 -3.62
C LEU A 12 -5.44 22.05 -3.55
N LEU A 13 -4.33 21.71 -4.22
CA LEU A 13 -3.12 22.54 -4.21
C LEU A 13 -3.39 23.91 -4.85
N ARG A 14 -4.09 23.92 -5.99
CA ARG A 14 -4.49 25.16 -6.68
C ARG A 14 -5.40 26.02 -5.82
N TYR A 15 -6.38 25.41 -5.16
CA TYR A 15 -7.29 26.11 -4.26
C TYR A 15 -6.52 26.82 -3.13
N LEU A 16 -5.59 26.14 -2.47
CA LEU A 16 -4.77 26.74 -1.42
C LEU A 16 -3.85 27.84 -1.95
N MET A 17 -3.18 27.57 -3.07
CA MET A 17 -2.24 28.53 -3.66
C MET A 17 -2.94 29.80 -4.15
N ASN A 18 -4.13 29.71 -4.72
CA ASN A 18 -4.91 30.88 -5.16
C ASN A 18 -5.20 31.88 -4.02
N ARG A 19 -5.13 31.45 -2.75
CA ARG A 19 -5.37 32.32 -1.59
C ARG A 19 -4.19 33.22 -1.24
N CYS A 20 -2.97 32.86 -1.64
CA CYS A 20 -1.76 33.57 -1.23
C CYS A 20 -0.67 33.74 -2.30
N VAL A 21 -0.75 33.05 -3.43
CA VAL A 21 0.21 33.10 -4.56
C VAL A 21 -0.28 34.07 -5.62
N LYS A 22 0.65 34.76 -6.30
CA LYS A 22 0.32 35.69 -7.38
C LYS A 22 -0.37 34.98 -8.55
N PRO A 23 -1.44 35.57 -9.13
CA PRO A 23 -2.19 34.97 -10.24
C PRO A 23 -1.32 34.61 -11.47
N ASP A 24 -0.27 35.37 -11.74
CA ASP A 24 0.62 35.12 -12.88
C ASP A 24 1.35 33.78 -12.82
N LEU A 25 1.67 33.31 -11.60
CA LEU A 25 2.33 32.03 -11.37
C LEU A 25 1.34 30.85 -11.42
N MET A 26 0.04 31.12 -11.24
CA MET A 26 -1.01 30.10 -11.20
C MET A 26 -1.47 29.61 -12.58
N LYS A 27 -0.87 30.11 -13.67
CA LYS A 27 -1.16 29.68 -15.06
C LYS A 27 -0.66 28.26 -15.37
N CYS A 28 0.23 27.71 -14.55
CA CYS A 28 0.74 26.36 -14.75
C CYS A 28 -0.21 25.27 -14.21
N THR A 29 -0.03 24.01 -14.66
CA THR A 29 -0.88 22.86 -14.30
C THR A 29 -0.05 21.64 -13.88
N GLY A 30 -0.69 20.73 -13.15
CA GLY A 30 -0.12 19.46 -12.74
C GLY A 30 1.20 19.61 -11.95
N PRO A 31 2.26 18.85 -12.31
CA PRO A 31 3.53 18.87 -11.56
C PRO A 31 4.23 20.23 -11.52
N LYS A 32 3.94 21.14 -12.46
CA LYS A 32 4.55 22.48 -12.47
C LYS A 32 4.12 23.34 -11.29
N LEU A 33 2.98 23.03 -10.66
CA LEU A 33 2.57 23.69 -9.41
C LEU A 33 3.52 23.38 -8.25
N LEU A 34 4.25 22.26 -8.32
CA LEU A 34 5.19 21.84 -7.28
C LEU A 34 6.49 22.65 -7.30
N SER A 35 6.81 23.33 -8.41
CA SER A 35 8.03 24.14 -8.52
C SER A 35 7.84 25.59 -8.04
N ILE A 36 6.62 26.00 -7.72
CA ILE A 36 6.36 27.35 -7.20
C ILE A 36 6.84 27.40 -5.75
N ASP A 37 7.88 28.17 -5.50
CA ASP A 37 8.42 28.38 -4.16
C ASP A 37 7.58 29.39 -3.39
N THR A 38 6.79 28.90 -2.43
CA THR A 38 5.97 29.73 -1.55
C THR A 38 6.75 30.38 -0.41
N LYS A 39 8.06 30.12 -0.26
CA LYS A 39 8.89 30.84 0.72
C LYS A 39 9.34 32.20 0.21
N LYS A 40 9.42 32.38 -1.11
CA LYS A 40 9.82 33.66 -1.70
C LYS A 40 8.68 34.66 -1.64
N SER A 41 8.90 35.78 -0.96
CA SER A 41 7.87 36.83 -0.88
C SER A 41 7.51 37.43 -2.25
N GLU A 42 8.39 37.32 -3.24
CA GLU A 42 8.12 37.78 -4.62
C GLU A 42 7.00 36.97 -5.31
N ASN A 43 6.79 35.72 -4.91
CA ASN A 43 5.78 34.84 -5.49
C ASN A 43 4.40 35.02 -4.85
N LEU A 44 4.35 35.71 -3.71
CA LEU A 44 3.16 35.83 -2.89
C LEU A 44 2.49 37.19 -3.07
N ILE A 45 1.17 37.22 -2.86
CA ILE A 45 0.43 38.47 -2.80
C ILE A 45 0.73 39.21 -1.49
N LEU A 46 0.47 40.51 -1.47
CA LEU A 46 0.61 41.33 -0.27
C LEU A 46 -0.30 40.79 0.83
N SER A 47 0.15 40.83 2.09
CA SER A 47 -0.59 40.25 3.22
C SER A 47 -2.02 40.78 3.31
N LYS A 48 -2.22 42.08 3.08
CA LYS A 48 -3.54 42.73 3.04
C LYS A 48 -4.52 42.14 2.01
N ASN A 49 -4.04 41.47 0.98
CA ASN A 49 -4.84 40.92 -0.12
C ASN A 49 -5.05 39.40 0.01
N ILE A 50 -4.56 38.78 1.08
CA ILE A 50 -4.74 37.33 1.29
C ILE A 50 -6.21 37.00 1.40
N ASP A 51 -6.62 35.93 0.74
CA ASP A 51 -7.95 35.41 0.93
C ASP A 51 -8.04 34.58 2.21
N ILE A 52 -8.40 35.22 3.32
CA ILE A 52 -8.68 34.55 4.60
C ILE A 52 -10.09 33.94 4.68
N GLY A 53 -10.89 34.04 3.61
CA GLY A 53 -12.25 33.49 3.54
C GLY A 53 -13.32 34.48 4.02
N PHE A 54 -14.55 34.25 3.56
CA PHE A 54 -15.67 35.17 3.75
C PHE A 54 -16.02 35.41 5.22
N ALA A 55 -16.19 34.33 6.00
CA ALA A 55 -16.59 34.42 7.41
C ALA A 55 -15.55 35.17 8.25
N THR A 56 -14.27 34.88 8.05
CA THR A 56 -13.17 35.53 8.76
C THR A 56 -13.06 37.02 8.40
N LYS A 57 -13.21 37.38 7.12
CA LYS A 57 -13.24 38.80 6.69
C LYS A 57 -14.38 39.57 7.36
N ARG A 58 -15.57 38.97 7.46
CA ARG A 58 -16.72 39.59 8.13
C ARG A 58 -16.44 39.84 9.61
N LEU A 59 -16.00 38.81 10.34
CA LEU A 59 -15.72 38.90 11.78
C LEU A 59 -14.62 39.93 12.08
N LEU A 60 -13.55 40.01 11.28
CA LEU A 60 -12.50 41.02 11.48
C LEU A 60 -12.96 42.48 11.22
N GLY A 61 -14.07 42.65 10.48
CA GLY A 61 -14.70 43.94 10.21
C GLY A 61 -15.79 44.35 11.20
N GLU A 62 -16.22 43.45 12.09
CA GLU A 62 -17.25 43.75 13.09
C GLU A 62 -16.70 44.68 14.20
N THR A 63 -17.42 45.76 14.46
CA THR A 63 -17.03 46.81 15.43
C THR A 63 -17.10 46.35 16.89
N ALA A 64 -17.76 45.23 17.17
CA ALA A 64 -17.84 44.62 18.50
C ALA A 64 -16.52 43.99 18.98
N ILE A 65 -15.56 43.78 18.07
CA ILE A 65 -14.27 43.18 18.37
C ILE A 65 -13.24 44.30 18.63
N THR A 66 -12.85 44.47 19.90
CA THR A 66 -11.78 45.38 20.34
C THR A 66 -10.40 44.82 19.97
N VAL A 67 -10.09 44.78 18.68
CA VAL A 67 -8.79 44.32 18.16
C VAL A 67 -8.12 45.47 17.42
N THR A 68 -6.88 45.75 17.78
CA THR A 68 -6.07 46.80 17.15
C THR A 68 -5.74 46.43 15.71
N GLU A 69 -5.55 47.42 14.83
CA GLU A 69 -5.14 47.19 13.44
C GLU A 69 -3.81 46.41 13.35
N ARG A 70 -2.91 46.59 14.32
CA ARG A 70 -1.68 45.81 14.43
C ARG A 70 -1.96 44.31 14.61
N GLN A 71 -2.86 43.95 15.52
CA GLN A 71 -3.23 42.55 15.78
C GLN A 71 -3.95 41.93 14.57
N LYS A 72 -4.79 42.70 13.87
CA LYS A 72 -5.42 42.22 12.62
C LYS A 72 -4.37 41.89 11.55
N LEU A 73 -3.38 42.76 11.36
CA LEU A 73 -2.29 42.52 10.41
C LEU A 73 -1.42 41.33 10.82
N GLU A 74 -1.15 41.17 12.11
CA GLU A 74 -0.42 40.03 12.66
C GLU A 74 -1.16 38.71 12.40
N PHE A 75 -2.46 38.65 12.69
CA PHE A 75 -3.31 37.50 12.38
C PHE A 75 -3.32 37.15 10.88
N ILE A 76 -3.41 38.15 10.00
CA ILE A 76 -3.35 37.93 8.55
C ILE A 76 -1.97 37.38 8.13
N HIS A 77 -0.89 37.85 8.78
CA HIS A 77 0.45 37.32 8.56
C HIS A 77 0.58 35.86 9.02
N GLU A 78 0.01 35.51 10.18
CA GLU A 78 -0.06 34.13 10.65
C GLU A 78 -0.86 33.23 9.70
N CYS A 79 -2.01 33.71 9.20
CA CYS A 79 -2.79 32.99 8.18
C CYS A 79 -1.97 32.72 6.92
N ARG A 80 -1.17 33.69 6.46
CA ARG A 80 -0.22 33.51 5.35
C ARG A 80 0.80 32.41 5.65
N SER A 81 1.39 32.46 6.85
CA SER A 81 2.40 31.51 7.30
C SER A 81 1.83 30.09 7.34
N MET A 82 0.62 29.92 7.86
CA MET A 82 -0.11 28.65 7.85
C MET A 82 -0.33 28.14 6.43
N LEU A 83 -0.90 28.96 5.53
CA LEU A 83 -1.17 28.57 4.14
C LEU A 83 0.10 28.15 3.41
N THR A 84 1.17 28.96 3.51
CA THR A 84 2.45 28.67 2.86
C THR A 84 3.09 27.39 3.42
N THR A 85 2.96 27.14 4.72
CA THR A 85 3.43 25.89 5.36
C THR A 85 2.63 24.68 4.89
N MET A 86 1.30 24.78 4.81
CA MET A 86 0.44 23.71 4.28
C MET A 86 0.78 23.39 2.83
N ILE A 87 0.92 24.42 1.98
CA ILE A 87 1.31 24.27 0.58
C ILE A 87 2.68 23.60 0.47
N ALA A 88 3.68 24.06 1.23
CA ALA A 88 5.01 23.47 1.22
C ALA A 88 4.98 21.98 1.61
N LYS A 89 4.19 21.60 2.61
CA LYS A 89 4.01 20.20 3.02
C LYS A 89 3.31 19.35 1.97
N LEU A 90 2.26 19.89 1.34
CA LEU A 90 1.60 19.23 0.22
C LEU A 90 2.54 19.07 -0.97
N GLN A 91 3.35 20.07 -1.30
CA GLN A 91 4.36 20.00 -2.35
C GLN A 91 5.46 18.99 -2.01
N GLU A 92 5.90 18.90 -0.74
CA GLU A 92 6.92 17.96 -0.28
C GLU A 92 6.49 16.50 -0.50
N LYS A 93 5.27 16.15 -0.07
CA LYS A 93 4.74 14.77 -0.12
C LYS A 93 3.75 14.52 -1.26
N SER A 94 3.70 15.40 -2.25
CA SER A 94 2.66 15.34 -3.29
C SER A 94 2.75 14.06 -4.14
N PRO A 95 1.65 13.32 -4.32
CA PRO A 95 1.58 12.24 -5.30
C PRO A 95 1.69 12.75 -6.75
N LEU A 96 1.51 14.06 -7.01
CA LEU A 96 1.70 14.67 -8.34
C LEU A 96 3.14 14.52 -8.87
N LYS A 97 4.12 14.27 -8.00
CA LYS A 97 5.50 13.95 -8.37
C LYS A 97 5.61 12.62 -9.11
N GLN A 98 4.74 11.68 -8.77
CA GLN A 98 4.81 10.31 -9.26
C GLN A 98 4.22 10.24 -10.67
N LYS A 99 4.98 9.62 -11.59
CA LYS A 99 4.51 9.39 -12.97
C LYS A 99 3.34 8.42 -12.99
N ALA A 100 3.36 7.36 -12.17
CA ALA A 100 2.26 6.41 -12.04
C ALA A 100 0.92 7.07 -11.70
N VAL A 101 0.88 8.01 -10.74
CA VAL A 101 -0.35 8.75 -10.36
C VAL A 101 -0.89 9.55 -11.54
N ARG A 102 0.00 10.21 -12.29
CA ARG A 102 -0.36 10.92 -13.53
C ARG A 102 -0.82 9.96 -14.62
N GLY A 103 -0.21 8.79 -14.74
CA GLY A 103 -0.62 7.74 -15.64
C GLY A 103 -2.04 7.26 -15.34
N LEU A 104 -2.32 6.95 -14.07
CA LEU A 104 -3.62 6.46 -13.60
C LEU A 104 -4.78 7.43 -13.88
N SER A 105 -4.51 8.74 -13.90
CA SER A 105 -5.51 9.74 -14.31
C SER A 105 -5.96 9.63 -15.77
N SER A 106 -5.34 8.79 -16.59
CA SER A 106 -5.92 8.42 -17.89
C SER A 106 -7.27 7.73 -17.72
N LEU A 107 -7.46 6.96 -16.65
CA LEU A 107 -8.70 6.21 -16.38
C LEU A 107 -9.80 7.07 -15.75
N ASP A 108 -9.59 8.39 -15.61
CA ASP A 108 -10.63 9.32 -15.18
C ASP A 108 -11.60 9.59 -16.36
N PRO A 109 -12.90 9.27 -16.22
CA PRO A 109 -13.92 9.54 -17.23
C PRO A 109 -13.92 10.99 -17.73
N CYS A 110 -13.72 11.97 -16.84
CA CYS A 110 -13.66 13.37 -17.21
C CYS A 110 -12.48 13.66 -18.16
N VAL A 111 -11.32 13.03 -17.93
CA VAL A 111 -10.13 13.21 -18.77
C VAL A 111 -10.35 12.56 -20.13
N ILE A 112 -10.97 11.38 -20.18
CA ILE A 112 -11.28 10.66 -21.43
C ILE A 112 -12.27 11.47 -22.28
N GLN A 113 -13.36 11.95 -21.68
CA GLN A 113 -14.43 12.65 -22.40
C GLN A 113 -14.03 14.05 -22.88
N HIS A 114 -13.26 14.80 -22.08
CA HIS A 114 -12.95 16.20 -22.37
C HIS A 114 -11.56 16.41 -22.97
N SER A 115 -10.65 15.44 -22.85
CA SER A 115 -9.27 15.57 -23.29
C SER A 115 -8.67 14.21 -23.73
N PRO A 116 -9.22 13.55 -24.76
CA PRO A 116 -8.84 12.19 -25.14
C PRO A 116 -7.36 12.06 -25.52
N GLN A 117 -6.76 13.07 -26.17
CA GLN A 117 -5.32 13.05 -26.49
C GLN A 117 -4.45 13.09 -25.23
N LEU A 118 -4.88 13.82 -24.20
CA LEU A 118 -4.20 13.84 -22.90
C LEU A 118 -4.36 12.49 -22.19
N ALA A 119 -5.55 11.91 -22.24
CA ALA A 119 -5.83 10.58 -21.69
C ALA A 119 -4.91 9.53 -22.32
N GLN A 120 -4.79 9.50 -23.65
CA GLN A 120 -3.90 8.59 -24.40
C GLN A 120 -2.42 8.77 -24.02
N LYS A 121 -1.96 10.02 -23.90
CA LYS A 121 -0.59 10.33 -23.47
C LYS A 121 -0.32 9.83 -22.05
N ARG A 122 -1.25 10.06 -21.13
CA ARG A 122 -1.15 9.59 -19.73
C ARG A 122 -1.19 8.07 -19.65
N PHE A 123 -2.04 7.41 -20.43
CA PHE A 123 -2.11 5.95 -20.48
C PHE A 123 -0.81 5.35 -21.01
N SER A 124 -0.14 5.99 -21.97
CA SER A 124 1.19 5.57 -22.42
C SER A 124 2.22 5.61 -21.28
N PHE A 125 2.22 6.67 -20.45
CA PHE A 125 3.06 6.73 -19.25
C PHE A 125 2.69 5.66 -18.23
N LEU A 126 1.40 5.34 -18.08
CA LEU A 126 0.94 4.28 -17.18
C LEU A 126 1.52 2.92 -17.60
N LEU A 127 1.43 2.58 -18.89
CA LEU A 127 1.95 1.34 -19.43
C LEU A 127 3.47 1.24 -19.26
N GLU A 128 4.21 2.32 -19.50
CA GLU A 128 5.66 2.38 -19.25
C GLU A 128 5.99 2.09 -17.79
N GLU A 129 5.28 2.71 -16.83
CA GLU A 129 5.52 2.51 -15.40
C GLU A 129 5.16 1.08 -14.95
N LEU A 130 4.07 0.50 -15.47
CA LEU A 130 3.69 -0.89 -15.17
C LEU A 130 4.69 -1.90 -15.76
N ASN A 131 5.20 -1.63 -16.96
CA ASN A 131 6.20 -2.48 -17.61
C ASN A 131 7.55 -2.40 -16.89
N HIS A 132 8.02 -1.20 -16.53
CA HIS A 132 9.24 -1.03 -15.72
C HIS A 132 9.16 -1.74 -14.36
N ALA A 133 7.96 -1.83 -13.79
CA ALA A 133 7.71 -2.59 -12.56
C ALA A 133 7.57 -4.11 -12.78
N ASN A 134 7.73 -4.61 -14.01
CA ASN A 134 7.50 -6.00 -14.43
C ASN A 134 6.09 -6.53 -14.09
N ILE A 135 5.09 -5.65 -14.03
CA ILE A 135 3.69 -6.01 -13.74
C ILE A 135 3.00 -6.49 -15.03
N ILE A 136 3.35 -5.91 -16.17
CA ILE A 136 2.87 -6.28 -17.51
C ILE A 136 4.06 -6.50 -18.45
N ASN A 137 3.86 -7.25 -19.53
CA ASN A 137 4.87 -7.43 -20.57
C ASN A 137 4.63 -6.50 -21.78
N ASP A 138 5.60 -6.42 -22.68
CA ASP A 138 5.57 -5.55 -23.87
C ASP A 138 4.36 -5.83 -24.78
N VAL A 139 4.01 -7.11 -24.95
CA VAL A 139 2.90 -7.54 -25.82
C VAL A 139 1.57 -7.04 -25.27
N LEU A 140 1.34 -7.22 -23.96
CA LEU A 140 0.16 -6.74 -23.27
C LEU A 140 0.08 -5.21 -23.31
N ALA A 141 1.20 -4.52 -23.09
CA ALA A 141 1.26 -3.07 -23.14
C ALA A 141 0.91 -2.52 -24.53
N GLU A 142 1.50 -3.05 -25.60
CA GLU A 142 1.26 -2.57 -26.97
C GLU A 142 -0.18 -2.83 -27.42
N ASN A 143 -0.74 -3.99 -27.07
CA ASN A 143 -2.14 -4.30 -27.37
C ASN A 143 -3.10 -3.41 -26.58
N ALA A 144 -2.92 -3.29 -25.27
CA ALA A 144 -3.75 -2.42 -24.43
C ALA A 144 -3.71 -0.96 -24.91
N LYS A 145 -2.54 -0.47 -25.37
CA LYS A 145 -2.39 0.87 -25.93
C LYS A 145 -3.26 1.08 -27.18
N LYS A 146 -3.29 0.10 -28.09
CA LYS A 146 -4.12 0.15 -29.31
C LYS A 146 -5.60 0.11 -28.98
N GLU A 147 -6.01 -0.77 -28.07
CA GLU A 147 -7.40 -0.88 -27.60
C GLU A 147 -7.85 0.41 -26.90
N TYR A 148 -6.99 0.99 -26.08
CA TYR A 148 -7.26 2.26 -25.40
C TYR A 148 -7.39 3.45 -26.37
N LEU A 149 -6.57 3.48 -27.42
CA LEU A 149 -6.70 4.47 -28.49
C LEU A 149 -8.07 4.37 -29.16
N HIS A 150 -8.53 3.15 -29.47
CA HIS A 150 -9.86 2.94 -30.01
C HIS A 150 -10.95 3.41 -29.04
N PHE A 151 -10.85 3.04 -27.76
CA PHE A 151 -11.77 3.44 -26.69
C PHE A 151 -11.89 4.97 -26.55
N CYS A 152 -10.76 5.69 -26.52
CA CYS A 152 -10.75 7.15 -26.43
C CYS A 152 -11.33 7.85 -27.67
N ASN A 153 -11.42 7.15 -28.80
CA ASN A 153 -11.92 7.68 -30.06
C ASN A 153 -13.38 7.27 -30.35
N LEU A 154 -14.05 6.60 -29.39
CA LEU A 154 -15.49 6.37 -29.46
C LEU A 154 -16.25 7.70 -29.58
N LYS A 155 -17.45 7.67 -30.17
CA LYS A 155 -18.25 8.89 -30.29
C LYS A 155 -18.57 9.45 -28.91
N LYS A 156 -18.63 10.77 -28.81
CA LYS A 156 -18.96 11.47 -27.56
C LYS A 156 -20.25 10.95 -26.92
N SER A 157 -21.28 10.64 -27.72
CA SER A 157 -22.54 10.07 -27.24
C SER A 157 -22.37 8.69 -26.60
N GLU A 158 -21.48 7.86 -27.15
CA GLU A 158 -21.19 6.52 -26.60
C GLU A 158 -20.44 6.64 -25.26
N LEU A 159 -19.42 7.50 -25.20
CA LEU A 159 -18.69 7.77 -23.96
C LEU A 159 -19.59 8.42 -22.90
N GLN A 160 -20.57 9.23 -23.30
CA GLN A 160 -21.56 9.80 -22.40
C GLN A 160 -22.47 8.73 -21.81
N GLU A 161 -22.96 7.79 -22.61
CA GLU A 161 -23.78 6.68 -22.07
C GLU A 161 -22.96 5.75 -21.16
N ILE A 162 -21.72 5.42 -21.53
CA ILE A 162 -20.82 4.59 -20.70
C ILE A 162 -20.58 5.24 -19.34
N PHE A 163 -20.26 6.54 -19.32
CA PHE A 163 -19.91 7.25 -18.10
C PHE A 163 -21.07 8.00 -17.45
N ARG A 164 -22.30 7.87 -17.97
CA ARG A 164 -23.52 8.45 -17.38
C ARG A 164 -23.67 8.15 -15.87
N PRO A 165 -23.31 6.96 -15.35
CA PRO A 165 -23.38 6.70 -13.91
C PRO A 165 -22.46 7.62 -13.08
N CYS A 166 -21.32 8.07 -13.63
CA CYS A 166 -20.41 8.99 -12.94
C CYS A 166 -21.00 10.39 -12.77
N ASP A 167 -21.80 10.86 -13.73
CA ASP A 167 -22.37 12.22 -13.72
C ASP A 167 -23.46 12.40 -12.66
N GLN A 168 -24.03 11.30 -12.16
CA GLN A 168 -25.12 11.33 -11.19
C GLN A 168 -24.67 11.59 -9.75
N PHE A 169 -23.36 11.78 -9.50
CA PHE A 169 -22.79 11.95 -8.15
C PHE A 169 -23.30 10.91 -7.15
N SER A 170 -23.64 9.72 -7.65
CA SER A 170 -24.01 8.59 -6.83
C SER A 170 -22.72 7.90 -6.42
N ASP A 171 -22.44 7.88 -5.11
CA ASP A 171 -21.35 7.08 -4.54
C ASP A 171 -21.59 5.55 -4.72
N GLU A 172 -22.71 5.15 -5.33
CA GLU A 172 -23.14 3.76 -5.43
C GLU A 172 -22.47 2.97 -6.57
N VAL A 173 -21.90 3.64 -7.59
CA VAL A 173 -21.32 2.96 -8.76
C VAL A 173 -19.82 3.25 -8.88
N GLY A 174 -19.00 2.24 -8.60
CA GLY A 174 -17.54 2.29 -8.77
C GLY A 174 -17.09 2.26 -10.23
N LEU A 175 -15.87 2.75 -10.48
CA LEU A 175 -15.26 2.74 -11.82
C LEU A 175 -15.04 1.31 -12.33
N ASP A 176 -14.78 0.37 -11.43
CA ASP A 176 -14.67 -1.06 -11.72
C ASP A 176 -15.97 -1.62 -12.31
N THR A 177 -17.13 -1.25 -11.76
CA THR A 177 -18.43 -1.63 -12.31
C THR A 177 -18.67 -1.01 -13.69
N ILE A 178 -18.30 0.25 -13.87
CA ILE A 178 -18.50 0.99 -15.13
C ILE A 178 -17.60 0.44 -16.24
N TYR A 179 -16.29 0.29 -15.98
CA TYR A 179 -15.39 -0.33 -16.93
C TYR A 179 -15.72 -1.80 -17.15
N GLY A 180 -16.13 -2.51 -16.10
CA GLY A 180 -16.51 -3.91 -16.17
C GLY A 180 -17.72 -4.15 -17.08
N SER A 181 -18.77 -3.32 -16.97
CA SER A 181 -19.99 -3.47 -17.77
C SER A 181 -19.76 -3.32 -19.27
N PHE A 182 -18.73 -2.57 -19.68
CA PHE A 182 -18.43 -2.29 -21.07
C PHE A 182 -17.27 -3.15 -21.63
N LEU A 183 -16.26 -3.48 -20.82
CA LEU A 183 -15.04 -4.14 -21.31
C LEU A 183 -15.02 -5.66 -21.07
N ILE A 184 -15.82 -6.19 -20.12
CA ILE A 184 -15.82 -7.63 -19.83
C ILE A 184 -16.50 -8.39 -20.96
N GLY A 185 -15.81 -9.40 -21.51
CA GLY A 185 -16.32 -10.27 -22.57
C GLY A 185 -16.13 -9.72 -23.98
N GLU A 186 -15.73 -8.46 -24.11
CA GLU A 186 -15.45 -7.83 -25.41
C GLU A 186 -14.06 -8.20 -25.91
N ALA A 187 -14.00 -8.93 -27.02
CA ALA A 187 -12.73 -9.39 -27.61
C ALA A 187 -11.81 -8.21 -28.00
N ASN A 188 -12.40 -7.08 -28.38
CA ASN A 188 -11.69 -5.87 -28.81
C ASN A 188 -11.06 -5.08 -27.64
N TYR A 189 -11.37 -5.42 -26.39
CA TYR A 189 -10.90 -4.70 -25.19
C TYR A 189 -10.28 -5.60 -24.13
N LYS A 190 -9.92 -6.83 -24.51
CA LYS A 190 -9.42 -7.85 -23.57
C LYS A 190 -8.17 -7.38 -22.83
N HIS A 191 -7.20 -6.81 -23.54
CA HIS A 191 -5.92 -6.40 -22.97
C HIS A 191 -6.06 -5.12 -22.16
N LEU A 192 -6.90 -4.20 -22.62
CA LEU A 192 -7.24 -2.98 -21.90
C LEU A 192 -7.90 -3.30 -20.56
N TRP A 193 -8.86 -4.23 -20.55
CA TRP A 193 -9.51 -4.65 -19.31
C TRP A 193 -8.53 -5.25 -18.31
N GLU A 194 -7.58 -6.06 -18.78
CA GLU A 194 -6.53 -6.64 -17.94
C GLU A 194 -5.70 -5.55 -17.25
N VAL A 195 -5.25 -4.53 -18.00
CA VAL A 195 -4.50 -3.39 -17.45
C VAL A 195 -5.35 -2.55 -16.48
N ILE A 196 -6.60 -2.25 -16.82
CA ILE A 196 -7.50 -1.48 -15.96
C ILE A 196 -7.74 -2.21 -14.64
N LYS A 197 -7.95 -3.52 -14.68
CA LYS A 197 -8.13 -4.33 -13.48
C LYS A 197 -6.92 -4.26 -12.55
N ILE A 198 -5.71 -4.40 -13.09
CA ILE A 198 -4.48 -4.20 -12.31
C ILE A 198 -4.51 -2.83 -11.63
N CYS A 199 -4.79 -1.77 -12.39
CA CYS A 199 -4.77 -0.39 -11.91
C CYS A 199 -5.81 -0.09 -10.82
N LEU A 200 -7.04 -0.59 -10.97
CA LEU A 200 -8.10 -0.35 -10.00
C LEU A 200 -7.84 -1.10 -8.69
N VAL A 201 -7.18 -2.26 -8.76
CA VAL A 201 -6.82 -3.05 -7.58
C VAL A 201 -5.64 -2.44 -6.80
N LEU A 202 -4.75 -1.66 -7.44
CA LEU A 202 -3.66 -0.95 -6.76
C LEU A 202 -4.14 -0.02 -5.63
N SER A 203 -5.39 0.46 -5.71
CA SER A 203 -5.98 1.36 -4.72
C SER A 203 -6.35 0.68 -3.40
N HIS A 204 -6.48 -0.65 -3.40
CA HIS A 204 -6.79 -1.45 -2.23
C HIS A 204 -5.46 -1.82 -1.55
N GLY A 205 -4.83 -0.87 -0.87
CA GLY A 205 -3.69 -1.15 0.01
C GLY A 205 -4.10 -2.07 1.18
N ASN A 206 -3.75 -1.71 2.41
CA ASN A 206 -4.25 -2.47 3.56
C ASN A 206 -5.76 -2.34 3.78
N ALA A 207 -6.52 -1.57 2.99
CA ALA A 207 -7.95 -1.36 3.21
C ALA A 207 -8.76 -2.67 3.29
N THR A 208 -8.45 -3.68 2.46
CA THR A 208 -9.09 -5.01 2.56
C THR A 208 -8.67 -5.75 3.83
N VAL A 209 -7.39 -5.63 4.21
CA VAL A 209 -6.84 -6.23 5.43
C VAL A 209 -7.39 -5.55 6.69
N GLU A 210 -7.50 -4.23 6.69
CA GLU A 210 -8.08 -3.37 7.73
C GLU A 210 -9.58 -3.54 7.84
N GLY A 211 -10.28 -3.68 6.70
CA GLY A 211 -11.67 -4.11 6.65
C GLY A 211 -11.83 -5.49 7.29
N GLY A 212 -10.96 -6.45 6.92
CA GLY A 212 -10.87 -7.76 7.55
C GLY A 212 -10.64 -7.67 9.06
N PHE A 213 -9.77 -6.78 9.54
CA PHE A 213 -9.55 -6.56 10.98
C PHE A 213 -10.78 -5.96 11.67
N SER A 214 -11.48 -5.03 11.03
CA SER A 214 -12.72 -4.45 11.58
C SER A 214 -13.81 -5.50 11.72
N VAL A 215 -13.98 -6.38 10.72
CA VAL A 215 -14.96 -7.47 10.82
C VAL A 215 -14.48 -8.56 11.79
N ASN A 216 -13.18 -8.85 11.85
CA ASN A 216 -12.64 -9.77 12.83
C ASN A 216 -12.83 -9.23 14.25
N LYS A 217 -12.76 -7.91 14.48
CA LYS A 217 -12.95 -7.30 15.80
C LYS A 217 -14.30 -7.64 16.42
N SER A 218 -15.37 -7.74 15.63
CA SER A 218 -16.69 -8.15 16.14
C SER A 218 -16.80 -9.66 16.38
N LEU A 219 -15.93 -10.46 15.76
CA LEU A 219 -15.87 -11.91 15.93
C LEU A 219 -14.93 -12.35 17.06
N LEU A 220 -13.96 -11.51 17.44
CA LEU A 220 -12.93 -11.84 18.41
C LEU A 220 -13.47 -11.89 19.85
N VAL A 221 -13.21 -13.00 20.53
CA VAL A 221 -13.40 -13.22 21.97
C VAL A 221 -12.03 -13.50 22.60
N GLU A 222 -11.87 -13.16 23.88
CA GLU A 222 -10.63 -13.41 24.62
C GLU A 222 -10.22 -14.89 24.58
N ASN A 223 -8.91 -15.15 24.52
CA ASN A 223 -8.30 -16.49 24.56
C ASN A 223 -8.67 -17.43 23.39
N MET A 224 -9.04 -16.91 22.22
CA MET A 224 -9.24 -17.74 21.04
C MET A 224 -7.94 -18.13 20.36
N HIS A 225 -7.85 -19.40 19.95
CA HIS A 225 -6.79 -19.86 19.07
C HIS A 225 -7.05 -19.46 17.62
N GLU A 226 -5.98 -19.27 16.84
CA GLU A 226 -6.01 -18.93 15.41
C GLU A 226 -6.99 -19.80 14.60
N LYS A 227 -6.98 -21.12 14.82
CA LYS A 227 -7.91 -22.06 14.14
C LYS A 227 -9.38 -21.74 14.41
N THR A 228 -9.71 -21.29 15.62
CA THR A 228 -11.07 -20.89 16.00
C THR A 228 -11.45 -19.59 15.31
N VAL A 229 -10.53 -18.62 15.25
CA VAL A 229 -10.74 -17.34 14.54
C VAL A 229 -11.02 -17.60 13.06
N ILE A 230 -10.21 -18.43 12.40
CA ILE A 230 -10.39 -18.80 10.99
C ILE A 230 -11.74 -19.49 10.78
N ALA A 231 -12.10 -20.45 11.63
CA ALA A 231 -13.37 -21.15 11.53
C ALA A 231 -14.58 -20.22 11.71
N GLN A 232 -14.56 -19.31 12.68
CA GLN A 232 -15.61 -18.32 12.87
C GLN A 232 -15.71 -17.35 11.69
N ARG A 233 -14.57 -16.96 11.11
CA ARG A 233 -14.55 -16.10 9.93
C ARG A 233 -15.22 -16.76 8.73
N HIS A 234 -14.92 -18.02 8.46
CA HIS A 234 -15.60 -18.78 7.40
C HIS A 234 -17.12 -18.86 7.64
N ILE A 235 -17.56 -19.10 8.88
CA ILE A 235 -18.99 -19.13 9.21
C ILE A 235 -19.63 -17.77 8.97
N HIS A 236 -18.99 -16.68 9.40
CA HIS A 236 -19.48 -15.32 9.19
C HIS A 236 -19.64 -14.99 7.71
N ASP A 237 -18.64 -15.32 6.89
CA ASP A 237 -18.64 -15.02 5.46
C ASP A 237 -19.75 -15.80 4.73
N GLU A 238 -19.94 -17.08 5.07
CA GLU A 238 -21.04 -17.92 4.54
C GLU A 238 -22.43 -17.38 4.94
N ILE A 239 -22.59 -16.92 6.18
CA ILE A 239 -23.85 -16.30 6.65
C ILE A 239 -24.13 -15.03 5.85
N GLN A 240 -23.08 -14.23 5.60
CA GLN A 240 -23.20 -12.96 4.88
C GLN A 240 -23.53 -13.21 3.40
N GLU A 241 -22.90 -14.18 2.76
CA GLU A 241 -23.18 -14.60 1.38
C GLU A 241 -24.62 -15.12 1.22
N ALA A 242 -25.13 -15.89 2.20
CA ALA A 242 -26.51 -16.34 2.22
C ALA A 242 -27.53 -15.19 2.43
N GLY A 243 -27.09 -13.96 2.72
CA GLY A 243 -27.97 -12.82 3.01
C GLY A 243 -28.57 -12.86 4.41
N GLY A 244 -27.92 -13.56 5.35
CA GLY A 244 -28.29 -13.64 6.75
C GLY A 244 -28.67 -15.04 7.23
N ILE A 245 -28.72 -15.20 8.55
CA ILE A 245 -28.85 -16.50 9.23
C ILE A 245 -30.12 -17.26 8.81
N LYS A 246 -31.20 -16.56 8.49
CA LYS A 246 -32.49 -17.17 8.12
C LYS A 246 -32.49 -17.87 6.76
N ASN A 247 -31.54 -17.52 5.89
CA ASN A 247 -31.48 -18.02 4.52
C ASN A 247 -30.55 -19.23 4.38
N ILE A 248 -29.91 -19.67 5.47
CA ILE A 248 -28.95 -20.77 5.44
C ILE A 248 -29.71 -22.09 5.43
N HIS A 249 -29.48 -22.87 4.40
CA HIS A 249 -30.06 -24.20 4.30
C HIS A 249 -29.29 -25.21 5.18
N ILE A 250 -29.92 -25.69 6.25
CA ILE A 250 -29.32 -26.69 7.14
C ILE A 250 -29.35 -28.06 6.47
N SER A 251 -28.20 -28.48 5.95
CA SER A 251 -28.07 -29.80 5.32
C SER A 251 -27.99 -30.93 6.35
N LYS A 252 -28.42 -32.15 5.96
CA LYS A 252 -28.28 -33.37 6.77
C LYS A 252 -26.82 -33.64 7.18
N LYS A 253 -25.86 -33.34 6.29
CA LYS A 253 -24.43 -33.46 6.58
C LYS A 253 -23.99 -32.56 7.73
N MET A 254 -24.50 -31.33 7.82
CA MET A 254 -24.19 -30.42 8.93
C MET A 254 -24.72 -30.98 10.26
N LEU A 255 -25.94 -31.54 10.26
CA LEU A 255 -26.51 -32.17 11.46
C LEU A 255 -25.69 -33.35 11.94
N ASP A 256 -25.27 -34.23 11.02
CA ASP A 256 -24.42 -35.38 11.37
C ASP A 256 -23.03 -34.94 11.83
N TYR A 257 -22.48 -33.87 11.24
CA TYR A 257 -21.24 -33.26 11.68
C TYR A 257 -21.36 -32.75 13.13
N VAL A 258 -22.41 -31.99 13.46
CA VAL A 258 -22.65 -31.46 14.82
C VAL A 258 -22.81 -32.59 15.83
N ARG A 259 -23.54 -33.66 15.49
CA ARG A 259 -23.70 -34.85 16.36
C ARG A 259 -22.36 -35.47 16.75
N GLY A 260 -21.41 -35.51 15.82
CA GLY A 260 -20.05 -36.03 16.06
C GLY A 260 -19.05 -35.02 16.63
N ALA A 261 -19.44 -33.76 16.88
CA ALA A 261 -18.49 -32.69 17.22
C ALA A 261 -17.76 -32.93 18.54
N ARG A 262 -18.47 -33.39 19.57
CA ARG A 262 -17.87 -33.67 20.90
C ARG A 262 -16.82 -34.77 20.84
N LYS A 263 -17.09 -35.85 20.11
CA LYS A 263 -16.15 -36.96 19.93
C LYS A 263 -14.86 -36.47 19.26
N ARG A 264 -14.99 -35.73 18.16
CA ARG A 264 -13.85 -35.18 17.42
C ARG A 264 -13.04 -34.16 18.20
N TYR A 265 -13.72 -33.38 19.06
CA TYR A 265 -13.03 -32.49 19.99
C TYR A 265 -12.17 -33.26 21.00
N HIS A 266 -12.69 -34.35 21.57
CA HIS A 266 -11.90 -35.21 22.47
C HIS A 266 -10.72 -35.87 21.76
N GLU A 267 -10.92 -36.42 20.56
CA GLU A 267 -9.84 -36.97 19.72
C GLU A 267 -8.75 -35.93 19.45
N TYR A 268 -9.14 -34.70 19.11
CA TYR A 268 -8.22 -33.59 18.92
C TYR A 268 -7.41 -33.25 20.18
N LEU A 269 -8.04 -33.24 21.36
CA LEU A 269 -7.35 -33.00 22.63
C LEU A 269 -6.32 -34.09 22.95
N GLU A 270 -6.66 -35.35 22.68
CA GLU A 270 -5.72 -36.47 22.87
C GLU A 270 -4.53 -36.36 21.93
N MET A 271 -4.78 -36.08 20.63
CA MET A 271 -3.70 -35.82 19.67
C MET A 271 -2.82 -34.66 20.12
N LYS A 272 -3.39 -33.55 20.61
CA LYS A 272 -2.62 -32.40 21.10
C LYS A 272 -1.76 -32.76 22.32
N LYS A 273 -2.25 -33.62 23.20
CA LYS A 273 -1.50 -34.11 24.35
C LYS A 273 -0.32 -34.99 23.93
N GLN A 274 -0.53 -35.86 22.94
CA GLN A 274 0.52 -36.70 22.36
C GLN A 274 1.59 -35.86 21.65
N GLU A 275 1.18 -34.93 20.78
CA GLU A 275 2.09 -34.01 20.09
C GLU A 275 2.97 -33.22 21.06
N LYS A 276 2.39 -32.75 22.18
CA LYS A 276 3.13 -32.01 23.20
C LYS A 276 4.16 -32.92 23.90
N SER A 277 3.75 -34.12 24.31
CA SER A 277 4.64 -35.12 24.90
C SER A 277 5.81 -35.49 23.98
N GLU A 278 5.55 -35.70 22.69
CA GLU A 278 6.59 -35.98 21.70
C GLU A 278 7.54 -34.80 21.50
N LYS A 279 7.02 -33.57 21.43
CA LYS A 279 7.85 -32.37 21.33
C LYS A 279 8.73 -32.20 22.56
N ASP A 280 8.21 -32.46 23.75
CA ASP A 280 8.97 -32.37 25.00
C ASP A 280 10.06 -33.45 25.06
N LYS A 281 9.77 -34.68 24.62
CA LYS A 281 10.78 -35.75 24.46
C LYS A 281 11.87 -35.36 23.46
N LYS A 282 11.51 -34.90 22.26
CA LYS A 282 12.46 -34.45 21.24
C LYS A 282 13.32 -33.28 21.74
N LYS A 283 12.73 -32.35 22.51
CA LYS A 283 13.47 -31.23 23.11
C LYS A 283 14.44 -31.71 24.19
N ALA A 284 14.06 -32.70 25.00
CA ALA A 284 14.93 -33.30 25.99
C ALA A 284 16.10 -34.08 25.33
N GLU A 285 15.83 -34.85 24.28
CA GLU A 285 16.85 -35.55 23.50
C GLU A 285 17.81 -34.58 22.82
N LYS A 286 17.29 -33.52 22.19
CA LYS A 286 18.13 -32.48 21.60
C LYS A 286 19.07 -31.85 22.63
N ARG A 287 18.57 -31.55 23.84
CA ARG A 287 19.42 -31.03 24.94
C ARG A 287 20.51 -32.02 25.36
N LYS A 288 20.22 -33.32 25.40
CA LYS A 288 21.22 -34.35 25.70
C LYS A 288 22.30 -34.43 24.62
N LEU A 289 21.89 -34.40 23.35
CA LEU A 289 22.81 -34.37 22.21
C LEU A 289 23.67 -33.11 22.22
N ASP A 290 23.09 -31.94 22.48
CA ASP A 290 23.83 -30.68 22.56
C ASP A 290 24.90 -30.71 23.66
N ILE A 291 24.64 -31.37 24.79
CA ILE A 291 25.63 -31.58 25.86
C ILE A 291 26.74 -32.51 25.37
N GLN A 292 26.40 -33.67 24.79
CA GLN A 292 27.39 -34.62 24.29
C GLN A 292 28.29 -34.03 23.19
N VAL A 293 27.72 -33.21 22.29
CA VAL A 293 28.50 -32.51 21.26
C VAL A 293 29.50 -31.56 21.91
N LYS A 294 29.09 -30.77 22.92
CA LYS A 294 30.00 -29.87 23.63
C LYS A 294 31.11 -30.62 24.36
N ASP A 295 30.80 -31.74 24.99
CA ASP A 295 31.78 -32.57 25.70
C ASP A 295 32.83 -33.13 24.72
N LEU A 296 32.38 -33.68 23.58
CA LEU A 296 33.27 -34.21 22.53
C LEU A 296 34.09 -33.10 21.83
N GLU A 297 33.52 -31.91 21.61
CA GLU A 297 34.27 -30.76 21.10
C GLU A 297 35.35 -30.30 22.09
N GLY A 298 35.05 -30.35 23.39
CA GLY A 298 36.00 -30.09 24.46
C GLY A 298 37.14 -31.11 24.49
N GLU A 299 36.83 -32.40 24.38
CA GLU A 299 37.84 -33.46 24.28
C GLU A 299 38.71 -33.34 23.03
N ARG A 300 38.09 -33.07 21.87
CA ARG A 300 38.81 -32.84 20.61
C ARG A 300 39.81 -31.70 20.75
N LYS A 301 39.41 -30.60 21.39
CA LYS A 301 40.30 -29.45 21.61
C LYS A 301 41.48 -29.81 22.51
N LYS A 302 41.25 -30.56 23.60
CA LYS A 302 42.31 -31.03 24.49
C LYS A 302 43.30 -31.96 23.77
N LEU A 303 42.79 -32.90 22.97
CA LEU A 303 43.61 -33.80 22.16
C LEU A 303 44.45 -33.04 21.15
N MET A 304 43.86 -32.04 20.47
CA MET A 304 44.57 -31.21 19.49
C MET A 304 45.72 -30.44 20.13
N MET A 305 45.51 -29.84 21.30
CA MET A 305 46.59 -29.16 22.05
C MET A 305 47.71 -30.14 22.43
N ALA A 306 47.36 -31.31 22.96
CA ALA A 306 48.35 -32.33 23.32
C ALA A 306 49.14 -32.87 22.11
N THR A 307 48.52 -32.96 20.93
CA THR A 307 49.22 -33.34 19.69
C THR A 307 50.14 -32.23 19.18
N GLU A 308 49.74 -30.96 19.31
CA GLU A 308 50.56 -29.81 18.94
C GLU A 308 51.81 -29.72 19.84
N GLU A 309 51.64 -29.86 21.15
CA GLU A 309 52.76 -29.90 22.12
C GLU A 309 53.75 -31.02 21.80
N LYS A 310 53.26 -32.22 21.46
CA LYS A 310 54.11 -33.33 21.03
C LYS A 310 54.82 -33.05 19.71
N ARG A 311 54.15 -32.39 18.76
CA ARG A 311 54.74 -32.02 17.48
C ARG A 311 55.88 -31.01 17.66
N GLU A 312 55.65 -29.98 18.47
CA GLU A 312 56.68 -29.00 18.80
C GLU A 312 57.89 -29.65 19.48
N ALA A 313 57.66 -30.59 20.42
CA ALA A 313 58.74 -31.35 21.04
C ALA A 313 59.57 -32.16 20.02
N ILE A 314 58.93 -32.85 19.08
CA ILE A 314 59.61 -33.59 18.01
C ILE A 314 60.37 -32.63 17.08
N ASP A 315 59.81 -31.48 16.75
CA ASP A 315 60.45 -30.49 15.88
C ASP A 315 61.72 -29.90 16.53
N VAL A 316 61.70 -29.66 17.84
CA VAL A 316 62.89 -29.24 18.61
C VAL A 316 63.96 -30.32 18.56
N GLU A 317 63.61 -31.59 18.81
CA GLU A 317 64.55 -32.71 18.77
C GLU A 317 65.14 -32.92 17.36
N LEU A 318 64.34 -32.78 16.31
CA LEU A 318 64.79 -32.81 14.91
C LEU A 318 65.77 -31.66 14.61
N GLN A 319 65.52 -30.45 15.11
CA GLN A 319 66.43 -29.32 14.93
C GLN A 319 67.77 -29.54 15.64
N GLU A 320 67.75 -30.09 16.85
CA GLU A 320 68.98 -30.44 17.58
C GLU A 320 69.79 -31.51 16.84
N LEU A 321 69.11 -32.56 16.34
CA LEU A 321 69.76 -33.61 15.56
C LEU A 321 70.33 -33.08 14.24
N LYS A 322 69.60 -32.19 13.53
CA LYS A 322 70.12 -31.52 12.32
C LYS A 322 71.32 -30.64 12.60
N LYS A 323 71.34 -29.90 13.72
CA LYS A 323 72.52 -29.12 14.14
C LYS A 323 73.72 -30.01 14.43
N LYS A 324 73.52 -31.13 15.14
CA LYS A 324 74.57 -32.13 15.38
C LYS A 324 75.08 -32.75 14.09
N GLN A 325 74.18 -33.07 13.15
CA GLN A 325 74.53 -33.59 11.83
C GLN A 325 75.36 -32.58 11.01
N ALA A 326 75.00 -31.29 11.06
CA ALA A 326 75.73 -30.22 10.38
C ALA A 326 77.13 -29.97 10.98
N SER A 327 77.34 -30.28 12.27
CA SER A 327 78.66 -30.19 12.93
C SER A 327 79.58 -31.39 12.67
N LEU A 328 79.09 -32.43 11.99
CA LEU A 328 79.84 -33.64 11.62
C LEU A 328 80.39 -33.60 10.18
N TYR A 329 80.12 -32.51 9.44
CA TYR A 329 80.67 -32.21 8.11
C TYR A 329 81.57 -30.98 8.17
#